data_AF-R9LL89-F1
#
_entry.id   AF-R9LL89-F1
#
_cell.length_a   1.000
_cell.length_b   1.000
_cell.length_c   1.000
_cell.angle_alpha   90.00
_cell.angle_beta   90.00
_cell.angle_gamma   90.00
#
_symmetry.space_group_name_H-M   'P 1'
#
loop_
_entity.id
_entity.type
_entity.pdbx_description
1 polymer ?
#
loop_
_entity_poly.entity_id
_entity_poly.type
_entity_poly.pdbx_seq_one_letter_code
_entity_poly.pdbx_strand_id
1 'polypeptide(L)'
;MKWIKYLSMMVMSLTLCACTTSKSLSLVTSFDDKVTITLDTTDGYDIKYRDDLLTILLDKQVQMEGVLVSGEGVEDFLNSLRERYSFEQAKAPFVYEWCEEQGETMILCPLQYGRLALVFSSLQEHEQVRPILERLSFSLYD
;
A
#
# COMPACT_ATOMS: atom_id res chain seq x y z
N MET A 1 10.76 63.58 -10.87
CA MET A 1 9.48 63.41 -11.61
C MET A 1 9.82 62.74 -12.93
N LYS A 2 9.37 61.56 -13.36
CA LYS A 2 8.35 60.55 -13.00
C LYS A 2 8.87 59.23 -13.62
N TRP A 3 9.24 58.17 -12.89
CA TRP A 3 8.40 57.03 -12.45
C TRP A 3 7.31 56.58 -13.44
N ILE A 4 7.63 55.64 -14.33
CA ILE A 4 6.72 54.67 -15.00
C ILE A 4 7.58 53.41 -15.26
N LYS A 5 7.51 52.37 -14.40
CA LYS A 5 6.62 51.20 -14.43
C LYS A 5 6.92 50.25 -15.59
N TYR A 6 7.17 48.98 -15.26
CA TYR A 6 6.93 47.68 -15.94
C TYR A 6 8.02 46.74 -15.41
N LEU A 7 7.95 46.20 -14.18
CA LEU A 7 6.96 45.23 -13.69
C LEU A 7 6.66 44.15 -14.74
N SER A 8 7.12 42.93 -14.45
CA SER A 8 6.79 41.64 -15.08
C SER A 8 7.97 40.99 -15.78
N MET A 9 8.75 40.20 -15.04
CA MET A 9 8.97 38.78 -15.35
C MET A 9 9.79 38.12 -14.22
N MET A 10 9.35 38.29 -12.97
CA MET A 10 9.75 37.35 -11.93
C MET A 10 8.78 36.16 -12.09
N VAL A 11 9.10 35.27 -13.03
CA VAL A 11 8.52 33.93 -13.05
C VAL A 11 9.02 33.28 -11.78
N MET A 12 8.23 33.48 -10.73
CA MET A 12 8.33 32.80 -9.46
C MET A 12 8.07 31.34 -9.81
N SER A 13 9.16 30.62 -10.04
CA SER A 13 9.24 29.18 -9.99
C SER A 13 8.76 28.76 -8.61
N LEU A 14 7.44 28.74 -8.44
CA LEU A 14 6.74 27.96 -7.43
C LEU A 14 7.05 26.51 -7.75
N THR A 15 8.26 26.10 -7.38
CA THR A 15 8.51 24.72 -6.95
C THR A 15 7.51 24.51 -5.83
N LEU A 16 6.32 24.01 -6.19
CA LEU A 16 5.41 23.37 -5.26
C LEU A 16 6.29 22.33 -4.56
N CYS A 17 6.75 22.65 -3.35
CA CYS A 17 7.14 21.62 -2.41
C CYS A 17 5.86 20.84 -2.18
N ALA A 18 5.60 19.84 -3.04
CA ALA A 18 4.78 18.72 -2.66
C ALA A 18 5.52 18.15 -1.46
N CYS A 19 5.11 18.54 -0.26
CA CYS A 19 5.53 17.87 0.95
C CYS A 19 5.05 16.44 0.75
N THR A 20 5.94 15.55 0.35
CA THR A 20 5.66 14.12 0.35
C THR A 20 5.33 13.79 1.79
N THR A 21 4.08 13.42 2.02
CA THR A 21 3.63 13.01 3.35
C THR A 21 3.63 11.50 3.37
N SER A 22 4.02 10.92 4.49
CA SER A 22 3.94 9.47 4.67
C SER A 22 3.42 9.15 6.05
N LYS A 23 2.81 7.97 6.17
CA LYS A 23 2.33 7.44 7.43
C LYS A 23 2.81 6.00 7.56
N SER A 24 3.41 5.71 8.70
CA SER A 24 3.93 4.38 9.02
C SER A 24 3.16 3.76 10.18
N LEU A 25 2.87 2.47 10.08
CA LEU A 25 2.25 1.66 11.10
C LEU A 25 3.21 0.51 11.42
N SER A 26 3.64 0.39 12.68
CA SER A 26 4.42 -0.74 13.14
C SER A 26 3.52 -1.74 13.85
N LEU A 27 3.49 -2.97 13.34
CA LEU A 27 2.77 -4.10 13.88
C LEU A 27 3.77 -5.11 14.44
N VAL A 28 3.43 -5.71 15.58
CA VAL A 28 4.20 -6.81 16.17
C VAL A 28 3.35 -8.06 15.99
N THR A 29 3.92 -9.09 15.39
CA THR A 29 3.23 -10.37 15.15
C THR A 29 3.20 -11.20 16.42
N SER A 30 2.45 -12.30 16.38
CA SER A 30 2.40 -13.30 17.47
C SER A 30 3.75 -13.99 17.74
N PHE A 31 4.74 -13.81 16.86
CA PHE A 31 6.07 -14.42 16.92
C PHE A 31 7.17 -13.38 17.18
N ASP A 32 6.80 -12.21 17.71
CA ASP A 32 7.66 -11.06 17.99
C ASP A 32 8.32 -10.41 16.76
N ASP A 33 7.97 -10.83 15.54
CA ASP A 33 8.43 -10.15 14.32
C ASP A 33 7.80 -8.76 14.25
N LYS A 34 8.62 -7.74 13.94
CA LYS A 34 8.12 -6.37 13.77
C LYS A 34 8.04 -6.00 12.30
N VAL A 35 6.85 -5.63 11.86
CA VAL A 35 6.55 -5.19 10.50
C VAL A 35 6.19 -3.73 10.52
N THR A 36 6.92 -2.91 9.75
CA THR A 36 6.54 -1.53 9.50
C THR A 36 5.96 -1.42 8.10
N ILE A 37 4.70 -1.03 8.02
CA ILE A 37 3.97 -0.74 6.79
C ILE A 37 3.96 0.77 6.62
N THR A 38 4.48 1.28 5.51
CA THR A 38 4.52 2.72 5.21
C THR A 38 3.75 3.00 3.94
N LEU A 39 2.85 4.00 3.99
CA LEU A 39 2.12 4.52 2.85
C LEU A 39 2.54 5.97 2.57
N ASP A 40 2.82 6.30 1.32
CA ASP A 40 2.85 7.68 0.84
C ASP A 40 1.42 8.25 0.82
N THR A 41 1.13 9.16 1.75
CA THR A 41 -0.18 9.79 1.97
C THR A 41 -0.39 11.06 1.14
N THR A 42 0.52 11.38 0.23
CA THR A 42 0.34 12.45 -0.75
C THR A 42 -0.94 12.21 -1.55
N ASP A 43 -1.59 13.25 -2.06
CA ASP A 43 -2.80 13.16 -2.88
C ASP A 43 -4.05 12.59 -2.15
N GLY A 44 -4.10 12.67 -0.83
CA GLY A 44 -5.32 12.37 -0.05
C GLY A 44 -5.47 10.91 0.39
N TYR A 45 -4.41 10.10 0.22
CA TYR A 45 -4.35 8.76 0.77
C TYR A 45 -4.19 8.76 2.30
N ASP A 46 -4.79 7.78 2.97
CA ASP A 46 -4.61 7.53 4.40
C ASP A 46 -4.58 6.03 4.69
N ILE A 47 -3.87 5.63 5.73
CA ILE A 47 -3.79 4.24 6.19
C ILE A 47 -4.22 4.14 7.66
N LYS A 48 -5.06 3.17 7.97
CA LYS A 48 -5.55 2.91 9.32
C LYS A 48 -5.38 1.44 9.66
N TYR A 49 -5.17 1.14 10.94
CA TYR A 49 -5.19 -0.21 11.45
C TYR A 49 -6.02 -0.26 12.71
N ARG A 50 -7.05 -1.11 12.72
CA ARG A 50 -7.97 -1.29 13.83
C ARG A 50 -8.57 -2.69 13.75
N ASP A 51 -8.72 -3.36 14.90
CA ASP A 51 -9.36 -4.67 15.00
C ASP A 51 -8.76 -5.68 14.01
N ASP A 52 -7.43 -5.72 13.94
CA ASP A 52 -6.61 -6.55 13.06
C ASP A 52 -6.79 -6.33 11.55
N LEU A 53 -7.52 -5.27 11.16
CA LEU A 53 -7.77 -4.87 9.78
C LEU A 53 -6.97 -3.62 9.42
N LEU A 54 -6.17 -3.72 8.36
CA LEU A 54 -5.51 -2.61 7.69
C LEU A 54 -6.46 -2.04 6.64
N THR A 55 -6.74 -0.75 6.67
CA THR A 55 -7.60 -0.07 5.70
C THR A 55 -6.86 1.07 5.05
N ILE A 56 -6.82 1.08 3.72
CA ILE A 56 -6.31 2.18 2.91
C ILE A 56 -7.49 2.95 2.32
N LEU A 57 -7.44 4.27 2.51
CA LEU A 57 -8.48 5.21 2.12
C LEU A 57 -7.93 6.18 1.08
N LEU A 58 -8.79 6.61 0.16
CA LEU A 58 -8.61 7.79 -0.67
C LEU A 58 -9.84 8.68 -0.46
N ASP A 59 -9.63 9.93 -0.04
CA ASP A 59 -10.73 10.88 0.22
C ASP A 59 -11.84 10.31 1.15
N LYS A 60 -11.43 9.52 2.15
CA LYS A 60 -12.27 8.82 3.14
C LYS A 60 -13.10 7.66 2.59
N GLN A 61 -12.92 7.28 1.32
CA GLN A 61 -13.49 6.06 0.75
C GLN A 61 -12.50 4.91 0.84
N VAL A 62 -13.00 3.73 1.21
CA VAL A 62 -12.20 2.49 1.26
C VAL A 62 -11.78 2.10 -0.14
N GLN A 63 -10.47 1.96 -0.33
CA GLN A 63 -9.88 1.52 -1.59
C GLN A 63 -9.34 0.11 -1.48
N MET A 64 -8.75 -0.25 -0.33
CA MET A 64 -8.18 -1.57 -0.11
C MET A 64 -8.21 -1.89 1.38
N GLU A 65 -8.50 -3.13 1.71
CA GLU A 65 -8.44 -3.67 3.07
C GLU A 65 -7.46 -4.83 3.10
N GLY A 66 -6.81 -5.07 4.23
CA GLY A 66 -5.85 -6.17 4.32
C GLY A 66 -5.63 -6.68 5.73
N VAL A 67 -5.19 -7.92 5.80
CA VAL A 67 -4.93 -8.65 7.05
C VAL A 67 -3.49 -9.14 7.02
N LEU A 68 -2.80 -8.94 8.14
CA LEU A 68 -1.48 -9.51 8.36
C LEU A 68 -1.64 -10.93 8.90
N VAL A 69 -1.08 -11.89 8.18
CA VAL A 69 -1.09 -13.31 8.56
C VAL A 69 0.32 -13.72 8.93
N SER A 70 0.50 -14.24 10.14
CA SER A 70 1.81 -14.63 10.67
C SER A 70 1.79 -16.01 11.32
N GLY A 71 2.84 -16.79 11.10
CA GLY A 71 3.08 -18.08 11.75
C GLY A 71 3.44 -19.22 10.80
N GLU A 72 3.64 -20.40 11.38
CA GLU A 72 4.14 -21.59 10.66
C GLU A 72 3.21 -22.07 9.54
N GLY A 73 1.91 -21.75 9.60
CA GLY A 73 0.91 -22.14 8.61
C GLY A 73 0.70 -21.13 7.47
N VAL A 74 1.50 -20.05 7.38
CA VAL A 74 1.30 -19.01 6.37
C VAL A 74 1.44 -19.56 4.95
N GLU A 75 2.46 -20.39 4.68
CA GLU A 75 2.69 -20.90 3.32
C GLU A 75 1.56 -21.85 2.88
N ASP A 76 1.10 -22.72 3.79
CA ASP A 76 -0.03 -23.61 3.53
C ASP A 76 -1.31 -22.83 3.25
N PHE A 77 -1.54 -21.76 4.00
CA PHE A 77 -2.66 -20.85 3.77
C PHE A 77 -2.58 -20.20 2.38
N LEU A 78 -1.44 -19.61 2.01
CA LEU A 78 -1.27 -18.99 0.69
C LEU A 78 -1.39 -20.01 -0.44
N ASN A 79 -0.82 -21.21 -0.28
CA ASN A 79 -0.94 -22.29 -1.26
C ASN A 79 -2.40 -22.72 -1.46
N SER A 80 -3.19 -22.80 -0.38
CA SER A 80 -4.62 -23.10 -0.50
C SER A 80 -5.40 -22.05 -1.31
N LEU A 81 -4.96 -20.78 -1.29
CA LEU A 81 -5.51 -19.73 -2.16
C LEU A 81 -5.06 -19.90 -3.61
N ARG A 82 -3.76 -20.18 -3.84
CA ARG A 82 -3.19 -20.43 -5.18
C ARG A 82 -3.76 -21.67 -5.86
N GLU A 83 -4.19 -22.67 -5.09
CA GLU A 83 -4.89 -23.84 -5.62
C GLU A 83 -6.33 -23.52 -6.05
N ARG A 84 -6.94 -22.52 -5.40
CA ARG A 84 -8.33 -22.13 -5.64
C ARG A 84 -8.47 -21.09 -6.75
N TYR A 85 -7.49 -20.22 -6.91
CA TYR A 85 -7.54 -19.08 -7.82
C TYR A 85 -6.28 -19.00 -8.69
N SER A 86 -6.42 -18.42 -9.88
CA SER A 86 -5.30 -18.25 -10.81
C SER A 86 -4.63 -16.90 -10.58
N PHE A 87 -3.54 -16.88 -9.83
CA PHE A 87 -2.79 -15.66 -9.54
C PHE A 87 -1.75 -15.31 -10.61
N GLU A 88 -1.64 -14.02 -10.90
CA GLU A 88 -0.55 -13.44 -11.67
C GLU A 88 0.51 -12.84 -10.75
N GLN A 89 1.79 -13.03 -11.07
CA GLN A 89 2.89 -12.49 -10.28
C GLN A 89 3.37 -11.14 -10.82
N ALA A 90 3.53 -10.18 -9.92
CA ALA A 90 4.19 -8.90 -10.14
C ALA A 90 5.40 -8.75 -9.20
N LYS A 91 6.38 -7.94 -9.61
CA LYS A 91 7.66 -7.78 -8.88
C LYS A 91 7.96 -6.34 -8.44
N ALA A 92 7.16 -5.37 -8.87
CA ALA A 92 7.37 -3.96 -8.55
C ALA A 92 6.06 -3.36 -7.97
N PRO A 93 6.13 -2.58 -6.88
CA PRO A 93 7.37 -2.17 -6.17
C PRO A 93 7.95 -3.24 -5.23
N PHE A 94 7.19 -4.30 -4.94
CA PHE A 94 7.62 -5.50 -4.21
C PHE A 94 7.06 -6.74 -4.92
N VAL A 95 7.47 -7.93 -4.50
CA VAL A 95 6.90 -9.17 -5.02
C VAL A 95 5.50 -9.35 -4.44
N TYR A 96 4.51 -9.46 -5.31
CA TYR A 96 3.15 -9.81 -4.94
C TYR A 96 2.49 -10.66 -6.03
N GLU A 97 1.42 -11.32 -5.65
CA GLU A 97 0.54 -12.08 -6.54
C GLU A 97 -0.83 -11.43 -6.50
N TRP A 98 -1.56 -11.41 -7.61
CA TRP A 98 -2.91 -10.86 -7.65
C TRP A 98 -3.84 -11.68 -8.54
N CYS A 99 -5.13 -11.64 -8.25
CA CYS A 99 -6.19 -12.16 -9.13
C CYS A 99 -7.45 -11.31 -8.99
N GLU A 100 -8.37 -11.45 -9.95
CA GLU A 100 -9.69 -10.84 -9.93
C GLU A 100 -10.75 -11.93 -9.96
N GLU A 101 -11.57 -11.99 -8.92
CA GLU A 101 -12.60 -13.01 -8.75
C GLU A 101 -13.89 -12.36 -8.26
N GLN A 102 -14.98 -12.60 -8.97
CA GLN A 102 -16.33 -12.10 -8.60
C GLN A 102 -16.42 -10.57 -8.38
N GLY A 103 -15.56 -9.79 -9.03
CA GLY A 103 -15.51 -8.33 -8.89
C GLY A 103 -14.69 -7.85 -7.69
N GLU A 104 -13.88 -8.72 -7.09
CA GLU A 104 -12.92 -8.38 -6.05
C GLU A 104 -11.50 -8.70 -6.53
N THR A 105 -10.60 -7.74 -6.38
CA THR A 105 -9.16 -7.95 -6.58
C THR A 105 -8.55 -8.44 -5.27
N MET A 106 -7.94 -9.62 -5.29
CA MET A 106 -7.18 -10.17 -4.17
C MET A 106 -5.70 -10.05 -4.45
N ILE A 107 -4.92 -9.63 -3.45
CA ILE A 107 -3.47 -9.44 -3.57
C ILE A 107 -2.77 -10.15 -2.42
N LEU A 108 -1.82 -11.02 -2.74
CA LEU A 108 -0.98 -11.72 -1.78
C LEU A 108 0.41 -11.09 -1.78
N CYS A 109 0.81 -10.55 -0.63
CA CYS A 109 2.12 -9.94 -0.42
C CYS A 109 2.91 -10.80 0.58
N PRO A 110 3.64 -11.82 0.13
CA PRO A 110 4.54 -12.57 1.01
C PRO A 110 5.67 -11.64 1.46
N LEU A 111 5.71 -11.32 2.77
CA LEU A 111 6.70 -10.42 3.35
C LEU A 111 7.94 -11.19 3.82
N GLN A 112 7.73 -12.32 4.49
CA GLN A 112 8.79 -13.24 4.91
C GLN A 112 8.38 -14.67 4.57
N TYR A 113 9.24 -15.37 3.83
CA TYR A 113 8.93 -16.70 3.31
C TYR A 113 8.49 -17.66 4.42
N GLY A 114 7.29 -18.23 4.26
CA GLY A 114 6.70 -19.20 5.18
C GLY A 114 6.34 -18.69 6.57
N ARG A 115 6.49 -17.40 6.87
CA ARG A 115 6.26 -16.85 8.22
C ARG A 115 5.31 -15.67 8.27
N LEU A 116 5.27 -14.86 7.21
CA LEU A 116 4.55 -13.61 7.23
C LEU A 116 4.06 -13.22 5.84
N ALA A 117 2.77 -12.92 5.75
CA ALA A 117 2.15 -12.40 4.54
C ALA A 117 1.14 -11.31 4.90
N LEU A 118 0.97 -10.36 3.98
CA LEU A 118 -0.13 -9.43 4.00
C LEU A 118 -1.07 -9.82 2.86
N VAL A 119 -2.34 -10.05 3.17
CA VAL A 119 -3.36 -10.35 2.17
C VAL A 119 -4.27 -9.15 2.07
N PHE A 120 -4.39 -8.58 0.89
CA PHE A 120 -5.29 -7.49 0.62
C PHE A 120 -6.48 -7.93 -0.23
N SER A 121 -7.58 -7.21 -0.09
CA SER A 121 -8.68 -7.24 -1.03
C SER A 121 -9.22 -5.83 -1.36
N SER A 122 -9.81 -5.70 -2.54
CA SER A 122 -10.39 -4.46 -3.04
C SER A 122 -11.57 -4.75 -3.95
N LEU A 123 -12.58 -3.89 -3.91
CA LEU A 123 -13.69 -3.89 -4.87
C LEU A 123 -13.35 -3.15 -6.18
N GLN A 124 -12.12 -2.63 -6.31
CA GLN A 124 -11.61 -2.00 -7.52
C GLN A 124 -10.76 -3.00 -8.29
N GLU A 125 -10.69 -2.83 -9.61
CA GLU A 125 -9.81 -3.60 -10.50
C GLU A 125 -8.32 -3.39 -10.17
N HIS A 126 -7.48 -4.36 -10.50
CA HIS A 126 -6.05 -4.35 -10.18
C HIS A 126 -5.33 -3.10 -10.70
N GLU A 127 -5.64 -2.65 -11.92
CA GLU A 127 -5.05 -1.45 -12.51
C GLU A 127 -5.37 -0.17 -11.72
N GLN A 128 -6.50 -0.15 -10.99
CA GLN A 128 -6.88 0.97 -10.12
C GLN A 128 -6.24 0.89 -8.73
N VAL A 129 -5.96 -0.33 -8.26
CA VAL A 129 -5.30 -0.58 -6.97
C VAL A 129 -3.78 -0.46 -7.08
N ARG A 130 -3.21 -0.72 -8.26
CA ARG A 130 -1.76 -0.70 -8.51
C ARG A 130 -1.06 0.59 -8.07
N PRO A 131 -1.59 1.81 -8.32
CA PRO A 131 -1.00 3.04 -7.81
C PRO A 131 -0.91 3.10 -6.28
N ILE A 132 -1.81 2.41 -5.57
CA ILE A 132 -1.77 2.29 -4.11
C ILE A 132 -0.63 1.36 -3.69
N LEU A 133 -0.46 0.23 -4.38
CA LEU A 133 0.66 -0.69 -4.16
C LEU A 133 2.00 0.01 -4.40
N GLU A 134 2.10 0.83 -5.44
CA GLU A 134 3.29 1.64 -5.77
C GLU A 134 3.66 2.66 -4.66
N ARG A 135 2.72 3.03 -3.79
CA ARG A 135 2.91 3.91 -2.63
C ARG A 135 3.20 3.17 -1.34
N LEU A 136 3.08 1.84 -1.34
CA LEU A 136 3.34 1.00 -0.18
C LEU A 136 4.79 0.56 -0.13
N SER A 137 5.32 0.51 1.09
CA SER A 137 6.61 -0.11 1.38
C SER A 137 6.57 -0.84 2.72
N PHE A 138 7.40 -1.87 2.83
CA PHE A 138 7.47 -2.73 3.99
C PHE A 138 8.89 -2.78 4.53
N SER A 139 9.04 -2.80 5.84
CA SER A 139 10.32 -3.04 6.52
C SER A 139 10.12 -4.07 7.62
N LEU A 140 10.99 -5.08 7.63
CA LEU A 140 10.95 -6.19 8.57
C LEU A 140 12.14 -6.07 9.53
N TYR A 141 11.89 -6.36 10.80
CA TYR A 141 12.91 -6.40 11.84
C TYR A 141 12.73 -7.69 12.63
N ASP A 142 13.83 -8.42 12.77
CA ASP A 142 13.99 -9.61 13.62
C ASP A 142 14.32 -9.22 15.08
#